data_AF-A0A662T7L5-F1
#
_entry.id   AF-A0A662T7L5-F1
#
_cell.length_a   1.000
_cell.length_b   1.000
_cell.length_c   1.000
_cell.angle_alpha   90.00
_cell.angle_beta   90.00
_cell.angle_gamma   90.00
#
_symmetry.space_group_name_H-M   'P 1'
#
loop_
_entity.id
_entity.type
_entity.pdbx_description
1 polymer ?
#
loop_
_entity_poly.entity_id
_entity_poly.type
_entity_poly.pdbx_seq_one_letter_code
_entity_poly.pdbx_strand_id
1 'polypeptide(L)'
;MGVLGEIFQIIAELKQKYGYKFDMFKLYGIGDFRRNEFIFYGKKAIREFIRRHEPYAYPYRKTELSAKLNKAIMKLWIYPQLFSELDNEVTALYEEIKGEPYE
;
A
#
# COMPACT_ATOMS: atom_id res chain seq x y z
N MET A 1 -2.42 -7.65 -12.89
CA MET A 1 -1.88 -7.57 -11.51
C MET A 1 -2.62 -6.42 -10.85
N GLY A 2 -3.34 -6.65 -9.74
CA GLY A 2 -4.16 -5.61 -9.12
C GLY A 2 -3.35 -4.56 -8.35
N VAL A 3 -4.05 -3.56 -7.83
CA VAL A 3 -3.44 -2.39 -7.16
C VAL A 3 -2.55 -2.79 -5.98
N LEU A 4 -2.98 -3.74 -5.14
CA LEU A 4 -2.18 -4.18 -4.00
C LEU A 4 -0.91 -4.91 -4.46
N GLY A 5 -0.96 -5.65 -5.57
CA GLY A 5 0.23 -6.24 -6.19
C GLY A 5 1.28 -5.19 -6.53
N GLU A 6 0.87 -4.09 -7.16
CA GLU A 6 1.75 -2.96 -7.47
C GLU A 6 2.27 -2.29 -6.19
N ILE A 7 1.44 -2.12 -5.16
CA ILE A 7 1.87 -1.58 -3.87
C ILE A 7 2.99 -2.43 -3.26
N PHE A 8 2.89 -3.76 -3.30
CA PHE A 8 3.95 -4.64 -2.81
C PHE A 8 5.23 -4.54 -3.64
N GLN A 9 5.12 -4.35 -4.95
CA GLN A 9 6.27 -4.08 -5.81
C GLN A 9 6.96 -2.76 -5.42
N ILE A 10 6.19 -1.68 -5.20
CA ILE A 10 6.73 -0.40 -4.74
C ILE A 10 7.38 -0.55 -3.35
N ILE A 11 6.81 -1.35 -2.45
CA ILE A 11 7.44 -1.67 -1.16
C ILE A 11 8.82 -2.34 -1.38
N ALA A 12 8.92 -3.30 -2.29
CA ALA A 12 10.17 -3.97 -2.61
C ALA A 12 11.21 -2.98 -3.18
N GLU A 13 10.82 -2.10 -4.10
CA GLU A 13 11.66 -1.03 -4.64
C GLU A 13 12.15 -0.08 -3.54
N LEU A 14 11.26 0.35 -2.64
CA LEU A 14 11.59 1.24 -1.53
C LEU A 14 12.56 0.59 -0.55
N LYS A 15 12.40 -0.71 -0.29
CA LYS A 15 13.31 -1.48 0.56
C LYS A 15 14.69 -1.64 -0.07
N GLN A 16 14.77 -1.86 -1.39
CA GLN A 16 16.05 -1.90 -2.10
C GLN A 16 16.76 -0.54 -2.10
N LYS A 17 16.01 0.53 -2.38
CA LYS A 17 16.57 1.88 -2.53
C LYS A 17 16.97 2.53 -1.21
N TYR A 18 16.13 2.38 -0.19
CA TYR A 18 16.32 3.08 1.08
C TYR A 18 16.80 2.17 2.20
N GLY A 19 16.74 0.84 2.01
CA GLY A 19 17.30 -0.20 2.87
C GLY A 19 17.54 0.26 4.30
N TYR A 20 16.50 0.78 4.96
CA TYR A 20 16.70 1.37 6.27
C TYR A 20 17.13 0.20 7.15
N LYS A 21 18.40 0.21 7.58
CA LYS A 21 18.87 -0.66 8.65
C LYS A 21 18.12 -0.20 9.88
N PHE A 22 17.04 -0.89 10.08
CA PHE A 22 16.14 -0.82 11.19
C PHE A 22 16.86 -1.52 12.38
N ASP A 23 18.09 -1.07 12.67
CA ASP A 23 18.95 -1.47 13.81
C ASP A 23 18.59 -0.59 15.03
N MET A 24 17.30 -0.38 15.27
CA MET A 24 16.87 0.30 16.48
C MET A 24 17.03 -0.66 17.66
N PHE A 25 17.67 -0.16 18.72
CA PHE A 25 17.78 -0.80 20.03
C PHE A 25 16.48 -1.55 20.34
N LYS A 26 16.56 -2.86 20.63
CA LYS A 26 15.43 -3.75 20.95
C LYS A 26 14.76 -3.36 22.27
N LEU A 27 14.13 -2.19 22.32
CA LEU A 27 13.36 -1.73 23.47
C LEU A 27 11.96 -2.36 23.47
N TYR A 28 11.45 -2.69 22.28
CA TYR A 28 10.18 -3.39 22.07
C TYR A 28 10.40 -4.70 21.31
N GLY A 29 9.60 -5.73 21.60
CA GLY A 29 9.75 -7.06 21.03
C GLY A 29 9.73 -7.08 19.49
N ILE A 30 10.48 -8.02 18.89
CA ILE A 30 10.71 -8.14 17.44
C ILE A 30 9.42 -8.13 16.60
N GLY A 31 8.30 -8.62 17.14
CA GLY A 31 7.01 -8.68 16.45
C GLY A 31 6.38 -7.30 16.18
N ASP A 32 6.47 -6.38 17.15
CA ASP A 32 5.91 -5.04 17.00
C ASP A 32 6.72 -4.20 15.99
N PHE A 33 8.02 -4.49 15.94
CA PHE A 33 8.94 -3.86 15.02
C PHE A 33 8.66 -4.18 13.54
N ARG A 34 8.48 -5.46 13.20
CA ARG A 34 8.21 -5.87 11.80
C ARG A 34 6.86 -5.35 11.31
N ARG A 35 5.87 -5.26 12.22
CA ARG A 35 4.57 -4.64 11.92
C ARG A 35 4.73 -3.16 11.60
N ASN A 36 5.48 -2.44 12.44
CA ASN A 36 5.72 -1.01 12.24
C ASN A 36 6.50 -0.74 10.95
N GLU A 37 7.53 -1.54 10.67
CA GLU A 37 8.26 -1.51 9.41
C GLU A 37 7.32 -1.73 8.21
N PHE A 38 6.48 -2.76 8.27
CA PHE A 38 5.52 -3.08 7.22
C PHE A 38 4.55 -1.93 6.96
N ILE A 39 3.96 -1.36 8.01
CA ILE A 39 3.05 -0.22 7.91
C ILE A 39 3.77 1.03 7.37
N PHE A 40 5.02 1.27 7.80
CA PHE A 40 5.81 2.40 7.34
C PHE A 40 6.07 2.35 5.84
N TYR A 41 6.55 1.21 5.33
CA TYR A 41 6.75 1.03 3.89
C TYR A 41 5.42 1.05 3.12
N GLY A 42 4.38 0.44 3.66
CA GLY A 42 3.03 0.48 3.06
C GLY A 42 2.53 1.91 2.86
N LYS A 43 2.63 2.77 3.87
CA LYS A 43 2.23 4.19 3.75
C LYS A 43 3.07 4.98 2.75
N LYS A 44 4.36 4.68 2.62
CA LYS A 44 5.22 5.28 1.58
C LYS A 44 4.81 4.79 0.19
N ALA A 45 4.56 3.49 0.03
CA ALA A 45 4.14 2.90 -1.23
C ALA A 45 2.79 3.45 -1.71
N ILE A 46 1.81 3.63 -0.81
CA ILE A 46 0.52 4.25 -1.15
C ILE A 46 0.69 5.66 -1.72
N ARG A 47 1.52 6.49 -1.10
CA ARG A 47 1.78 7.85 -1.59
C ARG A 47 2.45 7.84 -2.96
N GLU A 48 3.41 6.93 -3.14
CA GLU A 48 4.13 6.81 -4.40
C GLU A 48 3.24 6.25 -5.51
N PHE A 49 2.40 5.27 -5.22
CA PHE A 49 1.36 4.77 -6.14
C PHE A 49 0.44 5.91 -6.57
N ILE A 50 -0.10 6.68 -5.61
CA ILE A 50 -1.00 7.79 -5.94
C ILE A 50 -0.32 8.81 -6.85
N ARG A 51 0.96 9.11 -6.59
CA ARG A 51 1.76 10.03 -7.41
C ARG A 51 2.04 9.49 -8.82
N ARG A 52 2.34 8.19 -8.95
CA ARG A 52 2.63 7.53 -10.24
C ARG A 52 1.41 7.48 -11.16
N HIS A 53 0.23 7.44 -10.56
CA HIS A 53 -1.05 7.30 -11.26
C HIS A 53 -1.80 8.61 -11.48
N GLU A 54 -1.15 9.77 -11.30
CA GLU A 54 -1.74 11.03 -11.76
C GLU A 54 -1.65 11.17 -13.30
N PRO A 55 -2.60 11.84 -13.95
CA PRO A 55 -3.79 12.50 -13.40
C PRO A 55 -4.96 11.52 -13.15
N TYR A 56 -5.84 11.88 -12.23
CA TYR A 56 -7.08 11.13 -11.92
C TYR A 56 -8.31 11.87 -12.45
N ALA A 57 -9.31 11.14 -12.95
CA ALA A 57 -10.59 11.73 -13.33
C ALA A 57 -11.32 12.38 -12.14
N TYR A 58 -11.21 11.80 -10.94
CA TYR A 58 -11.82 12.33 -9.71
C TYR A 58 -10.77 12.63 -8.62
N PRO A 59 -10.00 13.73 -8.71
CA PRO A 59 -8.90 14.02 -7.79
C PRO A 59 -9.31 14.15 -6.31
N TYR A 60 -10.56 14.53 -6.03
CA TYR A 60 -11.10 14.67 -4.67
C TYR A 60 -11.31 13.30 -3.99
N ARG A 61 -11.45 12.22 -4.77
CA ARG A 61 -11.58 10.84 -4.26
C ARG A 61 -10.23 10.16 -4.00
N LYS A 62 -9.09 10.81 -4.29
CA LYS A 62 -7.74 10.27 -3.95
C LYS A 62 -7.59 9.97 -2.46
N THR A 63 -8.25 10.75 -1.61
CA THR A 63 -8.27 10.55 -0.16
C THR A 63 -9.02 9.27 0.23
N GLU A 64 -10.12 8.96 -0.46
CA GLU A 64 -10.89 7.73 -0.31
C GLU A 64 -10.05 6.50 -0.67
N LEU A 65 -9.39 6.54 -1.84
CA LEU A 65 -8.47 5.48 -2.29
C LEU A 65 -7.33 5.26 -1.29
N SER A 66 -6.69 6.35 -0.82
CA SER A 66 -5.63 6.29 0.18
C SER A 66 -6.10 5.66 1.49
N ALA A 67 -7.31 6.01 1.95
CA ALA A 67 -7.90 5.44 3.16
C ALA A 67 -8.18 3.94 3.01
N LYS A 68 -8.75 3.52 1.86
CA LYS A 68 -9.02 2.10 1.55
C LYS A 68 -7.74 1.29 1.49
N LEU A 69 -6.72 1.79 0.79
CA LEU A 69 -5.39 1.17 0.71
C LEU A 69 -4.73 1.02 2.09
N ASN A 70 -4.77 2.06 2.91
CA ASN A 70 -4.17 2.02 4.25
C ASN A 70 -4.87 0.97 5.14
N LYS A 71 -6.21 0.86 5.04
CA LYS A 71 -6.98 -0.18 5.73
C LYS A 71 -6.62 -1.58 5.22
N ALA A 72 -6.46 -1.76 3.91
CA ALA A 72 -6.07 -3.03 3.30
C ALA A 72 -4.68 -3.48 3.79
N ILE A 73 -3.69 -2.58 3.77
CA ILE A 73 -2.34 -2.87 4.31
C ILE A 73 -2.41 -3.30 5.77
N MET A 74 -3.14 -2.57 6.62
CA MET A 74 -3.27 -2.95 8.03
C MET A 74 -3.95 -4.32 8.21
N LYS A 75 -4.97 -4.63 7.41
CA LYS A 75 -5.64 -5.95 7.43
C LYS A 75 -4.71 -7.07 7.00
N LEU A 76 -3.94 -6.89 5.93
CA LEU A 76 -3.07 -7.92 5.37
C LEU A 76 -1.93 -8.35 6.30
N TRP A 77 -1.52 -7.47 7.22
CA TRP A 77 -0.59 -7.87 8.28
C TRP A 77 -1.17 -8.96 9.18
N ILE A 78 -2.47 -8.90 9.48
CA ILE A 78 -3.16 -9.84 10.39
C ILE A 78 -3.75 -11.02 9.61
N TYR A 79 -4.30 -10.75 8.42
CA TYR A 79 -5.06 -11.70 7.61
C TYR A 79 -4.54 -11.70 6.16
N PRO A 80 -3.35 -12.26 5.89
CA PRO A 80 -2.77 -12.29 4.55
C PRO A 80 -3.63 -13.05 3.53
N GLN A 81 -4.46 -13.99 3.98
CA GLN A 81 -5.40 -14.75 3.14
C GLN A 81 -6.47 -13.88 2.46
N LEU A 82 -6.72 -12.67 2.96
CA LEU A 82 -7.68 -11.72 2.37
C LEU A 82 -7.08 -10.94 1.18
N PHE A 83 -5.87 -11.27 0.73
CA PHE A 83 -5.19 -10.56 -0.35
C PHE A 83 -6.07 -10.38 -1.59
N SER A 84 -6.57 -11.48 -2.17
CA SER A 84 -7.32 -11.40 -3.43
C SER A 84 -8.62 -10.61 -3.29
N GLU A 85 -9.31 -10.75 -2.16
CA GLU A 85 -10.54 -10.00 -1.87
C GLU A 85 -10.25 -8.49 -1.77
N LEU A 86 -9.26 -8.12 -0.97
CA LEU A 86 -8.89 -6.71 -0.77
C LEU A 86 -8.31 -6.08 -2.03
N ASP A 87 -7.57 -6.86 -2.84
CA ASP A 87 -6.99 -6.40 -4.10
C ASP A 87 -8.09 -6.08 -5.12
N ASN A 88 -9.09 -6.94 -5.23
CA ASN A 88 -10.26 -6.70 -6.08
C ASN A 88 -11.05 -5.46 -5.63
N GLU A 89 -11.32 -5.33 -4.33
CA GLU A 89 -12.05 -4.17 -3.79
C GLU A 89 -11.35 -2.84 -4.06
N VAL A 90 -10.02 -2.80 -3.87
CA VAL A 90 -9.22 -1.60 -4.10
C VAL A 90 -9.10 -1.30 -5.58
N THR A 91 -8.94 -2.33 -6.41
CA THR A 91 -8.80 -2.17 -7.87
C THR A 91 -10.06 -1.59 -8.47
N ALA A 92 -11.24 -2.10 -8.09
CA ALA A 92 -12.52 -1.52 -8.52
C ALA A 92 -12.65 -0.04 -8.14
N LEU A 93 -12.32 0.32 -6.89
CA LEU A 93 -12.33 1.72 -6.45
C LEU A 93 -11.33 2.59 -7.23
N TYR A 94 -10.14 2.05 -7.51
CA TYR A 94 -9.13 2.76 -8.29
C TYR A 94 -9.61 3.05 -9.72
N GLU A 95 -10.20 2.06 -10.40
CA GLU A 95 -10.74 2.21 -11.76
C GLU A 95 -11.83 3.29 -11.82
N GLU A 96 -12.76 3.29 -10.84
CA GLU A 96 -13.76 4.34 -10.71
C GLU A 96 -13.13 5.74 -10.59
N ILE A 97 -12.04 5.88 -9.83
CA ILE A 97 -11.41 7.17 -9.55
C ILE A 97 -10.51 7.62 -10.71
N LYS A 98 -9.85 6.69 -11.38
CA LYS A 98 -8.94 6.94 -12.50
C LYS A 98 -9.71 7.37 -13.74
N GLY A 99 -10.90 6.79 -13.97
CA GLY A 99 -11.79 7.14 -15.08
C GLY A 99 -11.55 6.36 -16.37
N GLU A 100 -10.55 5.48 -16.39
CA GLU A 100 -10.35 4.45 -17.43
C GLU A 100 -10.03 3.11 -16.76
N PRO A 101 -10.51 1.98 -17.32
CA PRO A 101 -10.14 0.65 -16.83
C PRO A 101 -8.63 0.43 -16.98
N TYR A 102 -8.02 -0.21 -15.99
CA TYR A 102 -6.61 -0.59 -16.06
C TYR A 102 -6.50 -1.80 -17.01
N GLU A 103 -5.97 -1.60 -18.22
CA GLU A 103 -5.70 -2.69 -19.19
C GLU A 103 -4.66 -3.69 -18.67
#